data_AF-A0A3G9GLF1-F1
#
_entry.id   AF-A0A3G9GLF1-F1
#
_cell.length_a   1.000
_cell.length_b   1.000
_cell.length_c   1.000
_cell.angle_alpha   90.00
_cell.angle_beta   90.00
_cell.angle_gamma   90.00
#
_symmetry.space_group_name_H-M   'P 1'
#
loop_
_entity.id
_entity.type
_entity.pdbx_description
1 polymer ?
#
loop_
_entity_poly.entity_id
_entity_poly.type
_entity_poly.pdbx_seq_one_letter_code
_entity_poly.pdbx_strand_id
1 'polypeptide(L)' 'MQGNSLQQTLVYDKAGRLSSQRLSGATRWSRQYQYDAAGQLTGIADNRSGQINYRYDPVGRLLEAATP' A
#
# COMPACT_ATOMS: atom_id res chain seq x y z
N MET A 1 -26.68 19.28 9.77
CA MET A 1 -25.23 19.39 9.44
C MET A 1 -24.75 18.00 9.09
N GLN A 2 -24.65 17.66 7.80
CA GLN A 2 -24.25 16.31 7.38
C GLN A 2 -22.74 16.19 7.57
N GLY A 3 -22.33 15.43 8.59
CA GLY A 3 -20.93 15.23 8.95
C GLY A 3 -20.17 14.61 7.78
N ASN A 4 -19.18 15.32 7.29
CA ASN A 4 -18.28 14.87 6.25
C ASN A 4 -17.25 13.88 6.84
N SER A 5 -17.72 12.82 7.47
CA SER A 5 -16.86 11.89 8.20
C SER A 5 -16.08 11.02 7.23
N LEU A 6 -14.83 11.41 7.02
CA LEU A 6 -13.83 10.55 6.40
C LEU A 6 -13.63 9.32 7.31
N GLN A 7 -13.95 8.14 6.80
CA GLN A 7 -13.73 6.87 7.47
C GLN A 7 -12.48 6.22 6.90
N GLN A 8 -11.56 5.81 7.78
CA GLN A 8 -10.34 5.11 7.42
C GLN A 8 -10.39 3.65 7.86
N THR A 9 -10.04 2.74 6.95
CA THR A 9 -9.90 1.30 7.22
C THR A 9 -8.46 0.86 6.96
N LEU A 10 -7.88 0.16 7.93
CA LEU A 10 -6.56 -0.46 7.86
C LEU A 10 -6.72 -1.97 7.95
N VAL A 11 -6.04 -2.69 7.05
CA VAL A 11 -6.00 -4.16 7.07
C VAL A 11 -4.55 -4.59 7.19
N TYR A 12 -4.26 -5.48 8.13
CA TYR A 12 -2.93 -6.00 8.38
C TYR A 12 -2.86 -7.45 7.93
N ASP A 13 -1.69 -7.87 7.45
CA ASP A 13 -1.41 -9.28 7.18
C ASP A 13 -1.12 -10.04 8.49
N LYS A 14 -0.85 -11.34 8.39
CA LYS A 14 -0.55 -12.20 9.55
C LYS A 14 0.74 -11.81 10.28
N ALA A 15 1.65 -11.08 9.62
CA ALA A 15 2.88 -10.58 10.21
C ALA A 15 2.69 -9.19 10.85
N GLY A 16 1.46 -8.65 10.87
CA GLY A 16 1.16 -7.33 11.42
C GLY A 16 1.56 -6.17 10.50
N ARG A 17 1.89 -6.43 9.23
CA ARG A 17 2.23 -5.39 8.25
C ARG A 17 0.97 -4.89 7.56
N LEU A 18 0.91 -3.60 7.24
CA LEU A 18 -0.24 -3.00 6.57
C LEU A 18 -0.36 -3.54 5.13
N SER A 19 -1.43 -4.26 4.80
CA SER A 19 -1.67 -4.79 3.46
C SER A 19 -2.65 -3.95 2.63
N SER A 20 -3.56 -3.21 3.29
CA SER A 20 -4.51 -2.33 2.62
C SER A 20 -4.89 -1.15 3.50
N GLN A 21 -4.92 0.04 2.90
CA GLN A 21 -5.47 1.26 3.48
C GLN A 21 -6.59 1.78 2.58
N ARG A 22 -7.73 2.16 3.17
CA ARG A 22 -8.87 2.72 2.44
C ARG A 22 -9.42 3.94 3.17
N LEU A 23 -9.79 4.95 2.40
CA LEU A 23 -10.55 6.11 2.84
C LEU A 23 -11.90 6.11 2.11
N SER A 24 -12.96 6.34 2.86
CA SER A 24 -14.35 6.44 2.37
C SER A 24 -15.06 7.64 2.99
N GLY A 25 -16.03 8.23 2.28
CA GLY A 25 -16.68 9.48 2.66
C GLY A 25 -16.67 10.45 1.48
N ALA A 26 -16.41 11.73 1.72
CA ALA A 26 -16.25 12.74 0.65
C ALA A 26 -15.14 12.41 -0.36
N THR A 27 -14.17 11.58 0.02
CA THR A 27 -13.15 11.08 -0.89
C THR A 27 -13.08 9.57 -0.80
N ARG A 28 -13.00 8.94 -1.96
CA ARG A 28 -12.65 7.53 -2.07
C ARG A 28 -11.20 7.41 -2.50
N TRP A 29 -10.41 6.72 -1.70
CA TRP A 29 -9.02 6.43 -1.96
C TRP A 29 -8.66 5.08 -1.37
N SER A 30 -7.77 4.36 -2.02
CA SER A 30 -7.29 3.07 -1.55
C SER A 30 -5.88 2.80 -2.02
N ARG A 31 -5.08 2.22 -1.12
CA ARG A 31 -3.74 1.75 -1.40
C ARG A 31 -3.55 0.32 -0.90
N GLN A 32 -2.96 -0.53 -1.73
CA GLN A 32 -2.59 -1.89 -1.38
C GLN A 32 -1.08 -2.02 -1.33
N TYR A 33 -0.58 -2.82 -0.40
CA TYR A 33 0.84 -3.04 -0.17
C TYR A 33 1.13 -4.52 -0.30
N GLN A 34 2.20 -4.83 -1.01
CA GLN A 34 2.64 -6.19 -1.28
C GLN A 34 4.02 -6.38 -0.69
N TYR A 35 4.23 -7.52 -0.07
CA TYR A 35 5.50 -7.84 0.56
C TYR A 35 6.00 -9.21 0.12
N ASP A 36 7.31 -9.36 0.02
CA ASP A 36 7.94 -10.66 -0.11
C ASP A 36 7.96 -11.43 1.22
N ALA A 37 8.48 -12.67 1.15
CA ALA A 37 8.64 -13.54 2.31
C ALA A 37 9.68 -13.02 3.32
N ALA A 38 10.61 -12.17 2.90
CA ALA A 38 11.66 -11.60 3.75
C ALA A 38 11.18 -10.36 4.53
N GLY A 39 10.01 -9.81 4.21
CA GLY A 39 9.53 -8.59 4.87
C GLY A 39 9.42 -7.37 3.97
N GLN A 40 10.03 -7.41 2.78
CA GLN A 40 10.32 -6.24 1.98
C GLN A 40 9.12 -5.83 1.15
N LEU A 41 8.88 -4.52 1.03
CA LEU A 41 7.76 -3.98 0.27
C LEU A 41 8.04 -4.10 -1.23
N THR A 42 7.37 -5.01 -1.94
CA THR A 42 7.61 -5.25 -3.37
C THR A 42 6.67 -4.48 -4.27
N GLY A 43 5.59 -3.92 -3.74
CA GLY A 43 4.63 -3.18 -4.55
C GLY A 43 3.67 -2.32 -3.75
N ILE A 44 3.30 -1.19 -4.35
CA ILE A 44 2.20 -0.34 -3.92
C ILE A 44 1.25 -0.16 -5.11
N ALA A 45 -0.02 -0.49 -4.93
CA ALA A 45 -1.07 -0.15 -5.88
C ALA A 45 -1.99 0.91 -5.27
N ASP A 46 -2.01 2.09 -5.86
CA ASP A 46 -2.81 3.24 -5.43
C ASP A 46 -3.84 3.59 -6.49
N ASN A 47 -5.10 3.73 -6.11
CA ASN A 47 -6.17 3.97 -7.07
C ASN A 47 -6.14 5.38 -7.70
N ARG A 48 -5.30 6.29 -7.21
CA ARG A 48 -5.11 7.63 -7.77
C ARG A 48 -3.76 7.81 -8.45
N SER A 49 -2.69 7.24 -7.87
CA SER A 49 -1.32 7.40 -8.41
C SER A 49 -0.82 6.21 -9.24
N GLY A 50 -1.63 5.17 -9.42
CA GLY A 50 -1.22 3.96 -10.14
C GLY A 50 -0.37 3.02 -9.30
N GLN A 51 0.36 2.12 -9.97
CA GLN A 51 1.17 1.10 -9.33
C GLN A 51 2.66 1.45 -9.40
N ILE A 52 3.40 1.13 -8.34
CA ILE A 52 4.86 1.11 -8.32
C ILE A 52 5.33 -0.23 -7.76
N ASN A 53 6.34 -0.81 -8.39
CA ASN A 53 6.98 -2.05 -7.99
C ASN A 53 8.41 -1.77 -7.50
N TYR A 54 8.85 -2.54 -6.52
CA TYR A 54 10.18 -2.45 -5.95
C TYR A 54 10.91 -3.79 -6.07
N ARG A 55 12.21 -3.72 -6.32
CA ARG A 55 13.09 -4.88 -6.34
C ARG A 55 14.28 -4.65 -5.45
N TYR A 56 14.72 -5.72 -4.81
CA TYR A 56 15.85 -5.69 -3.88
C TYR A 56 16.89 -6.74 -4.28
N ASP A 57 18.13 -6.48 -3.90
CA ASP A 57 19.19 -7.48 -3.96
C ASP A 57 19.10 -8.46 -2.78
N PRO A 58 19.91 -9.54 -2.75
CA PRO A 58 19.84 -10.56 -1.70
C PRO A 58 20.15 -10.07 -0.28
N VAL A 59 20.78 -8.89 -0.12
CA VAL A 59 21.09 -8.30 1.19
C VAL A 59 20.13 -7.16 1.56
N GLY A 60 19.06 -6.99 0.78
CA GLY A 60 17.96 -6.07 1.07
C GLY A 60 18.17 -4.63 0.57
N ARG A 61 19.12 -4.40 -0.34
CA ARG A 61 19.32 -3.07 -0.94
C ARG A 61 18.37 -2.87 -2.12
N LEU A 62 17.74 -1.70 -2.21
CA LEU A 62 16.85 -1.35 -3.31
C LEU A 62 17.62 -1.31 -4.63
N LEU A 63 17.18 -2.10 -5.60
CA LEU A 63 17.69 -2.12 -6.97
C LEU A 63 16.83 -1.29 -7.91
N GLU A 64 15.51 -1.30 -7.72
CA GLU A 64 14.57 -0.70 -8.66
C GLU A 64 13.33 -0.17 -7.94
N ALA A 65 12.82 0.96 -8.43
CA ALA A 65 11.49 1.46 -8.14
C ALA A 65 10.89 1.94 -9.48
N ALA A 66 9.90 1.20 -9.99
CA ALA A 66 9.37 1.44 -11.34
C ALA A 66 7.85 1.34 -11.37
N THR A 67 7.21 2.23 -12.12
CA THR A 67 5.83 2.05 -12.57
C THR A 67 5.82 1.03 -13.73
N PRO A 68 4.80 0.17 -13.84
CA PRO A 68 4.66 -0.75 -14.98
C PRO A 68 4.72 -0.08 -16.35
#